data_AF-A0A537YT84-F1
#
_entry.id   AF-A0A537YT84-F1
#
_cell.length_a   1.000
_cell.length_b   1.000
_cell.length_c   1.000
_cell.angle_alpha   90.00
_cell.angle_beta   90.00
_cell.angle_gamma   90.00
#
_symmetry.space_group_name_H-M   'P 1'
#
loop_
_entity.id
_entity.type
_entity.pdbx_description
1 polymer ?
#
loop_
_entity_poly.entity_id
_entity_poly.type
_entity_poly.pdbx_seq_one_letter_code
_entity_poly.pdbx_strand_id
1 'polypeptide(L)'
;MRAPAHTSPSASPPGANDWACKPTAAHPRPVVLVHGTFADMSNSWQAISPLLKNNGYCVFALNYGSYAGSGAIGVYGTGEIRNSAQELNVFVDKVLAATGAAEVDIVGHSQGGMMPRYYLKFLGGAAEVHTLVGLSPSNHGTTVDGIGLLARFFPGGEQFTGALCPACEEQIVGSAFLAELNSGGDTVPGVEYTVIQTRYDQVVTPYTSAFLSGANVKNVLLQNQCILDLGDHLSMPYDHIVGADVLTALDPAHPRGFFCTPIAPTAGG
;
A
#
# COMPACT_ATOMS: atom_id res chain seq x y z
N MET A 1 -18.81 10.32 1.99
CA MET A 1 -19.16 9.99 0.59
C MET A 1 -18.73 8.55 0.33
N ARG A 2 -19.52 7.74 -0.39
CA ARG A 2 -19.22 6.31 -0.62
C ARG A 2 -18.11 6.17 -1.67
N ALA A 3 -17.23 5.18 -1.52
CA ALA A 3 -16.27 4.78 -2.55
C ALA A 3 -17.01 4.55 -3.89
N PRO A 4 -16.38 4.87 -5.05
CA PRO A 4 -16.99 4.64 -6.35
C PRO A 4 -17.42 3.18 -6.49
N ALA A 5 -18.57 2.95 -7.13
CA ALA A 5 -19.08 1.61 -7.36
C ALA A 5 -18.19 0.90 -8.39
N HIS A 6 -17.34 -0.02 -7.94
CA HIS A 6 -16.60 -0.93 -8.82
C HIS A 6 -17.44 -2.15 -9.16
N THR A 7 -17.28 -2.63 -10.40
CA THR A 7 -18.12 -3.67 -11.00
C THR A 7 -17.88 -5.07 -10.43
N SER A 8 -16.75 -5.28 -9.72
CA SER A 8 -16.46 -6.47 -8.92
C SER A 8 -15.24 -6.23 -8.01
N PRO A 9 -15.24 -6.69 -6.74
CA PRO A 9 -14.07 -6.66 -5.85
C PRO A 9 -12.86 -7.45 -6.38
N SER A 10 -13.09 -8.37 -7.33
CA SER A 10 -12.04 -9.15 -7.99
C SER A 10 -11.66 -8.63 -9.38
N ALA A 11 -12.31 -7.56 -9.87
CA ALA A 11 -11.92 -6.93 -11.12
C ALA A 11 -10.54 -6.27 -10.95
N SER A 12 -9.70 -6.39 -11.97
CA SER A 12 -8.44 -5.66 -11.97
C SER A 12 -8.70 -4.16 -12.14
N PRO A 13 -8.00 -3.28 -11.39
CA PRO A 13 -8.10 -1.85 -11.61
C PRO A 13 -7.58 -1.49 -13.02
N PRO A 14 -8.03 -0.37 -13.62
CA PRO A 14 -7.61 0.01 -14.96
C PRO A 14 -6.09 0.06 -15.12
N GLY A 15 -5.58 -0.58 -16.17
CA GLY A 15 -4.15 -0.62 -16.47
C GLY A 15 -3.34 -1.69 -15.72
N ALA A 16 -3.91 -2.39 -14.75
CA ALA A 16 -3.23 -3.48 -14.04
C ALA A 16 -3.51 -4.86 -14.63
N ASN A 17 -2.65 -5.82 -14.28
CA ASN A 17 -2.81 -7.26 -14.54
C ASN A 17 -2.86 -7.65 -16.01
N ASP A 18 -2.22 -6.85 -16.89
CA ASP A 18 -1.83 -7.28 -18.22
C ASP A 18 -0.59 -8.19 -18.12
N TRP A 19 -0.83 -9.50 -18.00
CA TRP A 19 0.21 -10.51 -17.86
C TRP A 19 1.10 -10.69 -19.11
N ALA A 20 0.75 -10.05 -20.24
CA ALA A 20 1.61 -9.99 -21.41
C ALA A 20 2.55 -8.77 -21.41
N CYS A 21 2.38 -7.84 -20.45
CA CYS A 21 3.21 -6.63 -20.37
C CYS A 21 4.68 -6.97 -20.13
N LYS A 22 5.56 -6.29 -20.89
CA LYS A 22 7.01 -6.40 -20.76
C LYS A 22 7.59 -5.06 -20.32
N PRO A 23 8.29 -4.98 -19.16
CA PRO A 23 8.97 -3.77 -18.72
C PRO A 23 9.93 -3.25 -19.80
N THR A 24 10.10 -1.93 -19.85
CA THR A 24 10.94 -1.27 -20.85
C THR A 24 12.28 -0.89 -20.24
N ALA A 25 13.26 -0.45 -21.05
CA ALA A 25 14.51 0.06 -20.51
C ALA A 25 14.32 1.33 -19.64
N ALA A 26 13.27 2.12 -19.91
CA ALA A 26 12.95 3.31 -19.11
C ALA A 26 12.34 2.93 -17.76
N HIS A 27 11.51 1.90 -17.72
CA HIS A 27 10.88 1.36 -16.52
C HIS A 27 11.08 -0.16 -16.46
N PRO A 28 12.27 -0.63 -16.02
CA PRO A 28 12.67 -2.03 -16.13
C PRO A 28 12.03 -2.96 -15.08
N ARG A 29 11.40 -2.39 -14.06
CA ARG A 29 10.73 -3.13 -12.97
C ARG A 29 9.22 -2.96 -13.08
N PRO A 30 8.44 -4.05 -13.02
CA PRO A 30 6.99 -3.95 -12.90
C PRO A 30 6.62 -3.45 -11.48
N VAL A 31 5.47 -2.79 -11.38
CA VAL A 31 4.96 -2.26 -10.11
C VAL A 31 3.86 -3.18 -9.57
N VAL A 32 3.98 -3.59 -8.31
CA VAL A 32 2.98 -4.38 -7.57
C VAL A 32 2.23 -3.47 -6.60
N LEU A 33 0.92 -3.42 -6.72
CA LEU A 33 0.01 -2.61 -5.90
C LEU A 33 -0.63 -3.45 -4.79
N VAL A 34 -0.49 -3.01 -3.53
CA VAL A 34 -0.89 -3.78 -2.33
C VAL A 34 -1.87 -2.98 -1.48
N HIS A 35 -3.16 -3.34 -1.52
CA HIS A 35 -4.24 -2.60 -0.87
C HIS A 35 -4.17 -2.62 0.68
N GLY A 36 -4.96 -1.76 1.33
CA GLY A 36 -5.10 -1.70 2.79
C GLY A 36 -6.11 -2.68 3.39
N THR A 37 -6.30 -2.62 4.70
CA THR A 37 -7.30 -3.40 5.46
C THR A 37 -8.72 -3.07 4.98
N PHE A 38 -9.56 -4.10 4.87
CA PHE A 38 -10.96 -4.06 4.39
C PHE A 38 -11.15 -3.65 2.92
N ALA A 39 -10.09 -3.23 2.26
CA ALA A 39 -10.10 -2.82 0.86
C ALA A 39 -9.88 -4.01 -0.08
N ASP A 40 -9.89 -3.75 -1.38
CA ASP A 40 -9.52 -4.70 -2.43
C ASP A 40 -8.73 -3.97 -3.53
N MET A 41 -8.15 -4.71 -4.48
CA MET A 41 -7.34 -4.13 -5.55
C MET A 41 -8.13 -3.18 -6.45
N SER A 42 -9.43 -3.44 -6.64
CA SER A 42 -10.31 -2.68 -7.52
C SER A 42 -10.62 -1.33 -6.89
N ASN A 43 -11.04 -1.32 -5.62
CA ASN A 43 -11.40 -0.11 -4.90
C ASN A 43 -10.20 0.70 -4.38
N SER A 44 -8.99 0.17 -4.38
CA SER A 44 -7.82 0.91 -3.88
C SER A 44 -7.11 1.67 -4.98
N TRP A 45 -7.15 1.16 -6.22
CA TRP A 45 -6.16 1.54 -7.23
C TRP A 45 -6.73 2.19 -8.49
N GLN A 46 -7.90 2.80 -8.39
CA GLN A 46 -8.56 3.42 -9.55
C GLN A 46 -7.86 4.67 -10.09
N ALA A 47 -7.02 5.33 -9.29
CA ALA A 47 -6.26 6.50 -9.71
C ALA A 47 -4.79 6.14 -9.97
N ILE A 48 -4.10 5.54 -9.00
CA ILE A 48 -2.67 5.20 -9.13
C ILE A 48 -2.41 4.16 -10.24
N SER A 49 -3.22 3.12 -10.38
CA SER A 49 -2.99 2.10 -11.42
C SER A 49 -3.00 2.68 -12.84
N PRO A 50 -4.05 3.40 -13.29
CA PRO A 50 -4.02 4.01 -14.61
C PRO A 50 -2.98 5.13 -14.72
N LEU A 51 -2.68 5.87 -13.64
CA LEU A 51 -1.59 6.85 -13.63
C LEU A 51 -0.24 6.19 -13.99
N LEU A 52 0.11 5.10 -13.31
CA LEU A 52 1.34 4.35 -13.55
C LEU A 52 1.35 3.76 -14.96
N LYS A 53 0.26 3.12 -15.39
CA LYS A 53 0.15 2.56 -16.75
C LYS A 53 0.35 3.63 -17.83
N ASN A 54 -0.26 4.80 -17.65
CA ASN A 54 -0.13 5.92 -18.59
C ASN A 54 1.27 6.54 -18.61
N ASN A 55 2.07 6.32 -17.56
CA ASN A 55 3.49 6.67 -17.51
C ASN A 55 4.40 5.50 -17.92
N GLY A 56 3.87 4.43 -18.52
CA GLY A 56 4.68 3.39 -19.16
C GLY A 56 5.12 2.23 -18.25
N TYR A 57 4.60 2.15 -17.02
CA TYR A 57 4.87 1.02 -16.13
C TYR A 57 4.01 -0.20 -16.49
N CYS A 58 4.56 -1.40 -16.31
CA CYS A 58 3.76 -2.63 -16.17
C CYS A 58 3.24 -2.70 -14.74
N VAL A 59 1.92 -2.75 -14.55
CA VAL A 59 1.28 -2.67 -13.23
C VAL A 59 0.54 -3.97 -12.94
N PHE A 60 0.68 -4.46 -11.71
CA PHE A 60 0.01 -5.65 -11.21
C PHE A 60 -0.60 -5.36 -9.84
N ALA A 61 -1.75 -5.94 -9.55
CA ALA A 61 -2.44 -5.75 -8.27
C ALA A 61 -3.06 -7.07 -7.82
N LEU A 62 -3.04 -7.32 -6.52
CA LEU A 62 -3.55 -8.55 -5.90
C LEU A 62 -4.60 -8.24 -4.85
N ASN A 63 -5.52 -9.18 -4.63
CA ASN A 63 -6.26 -9.28 -3.38
C ASN A 63 -5.55 -10.26 -2.46
N TYR A 64 -5.44 -9.95 -1.17
CA TYR A 64 -4.76 -10.79 -0.17
C TYR A 64 -5.53 -10.80 1.16
N GLY A 65 -5.21 -11.74 2.05
CA GLY A 65 -5.67 -11.71 3.43
C GLY A 65 -7.18 -11.90 3.57
N SER A 66 -7.78 -12.75 2.73
CA SER A 66 -9.16 -13.20 2.94
C SER A 66 -9.22 -14.13 4.16
N TYR A 67 -10.14 -13.88 5.09
CA TYR A 67 -10.27 -14.69 6.30
C TYR A 67 -11.74 -14.94 6.63
N ALA A 68 -12.06 -16.15 7.10
CA ALA A 68 -13.43 -16.57 7.43
C ALA A 68 -14.47 -16.26 6.34
N GLY A 69 -14.07 -16.33 5.06
CA GLY A 69 -14.93 -16.07 3.90
C GLY A 69 -15.12 -14.58 3.55
N SER A 70 -14.41 -13.66 4.20
CA SER A 70 -14.53 -12.20 3.97
C SER A 70 -14.33 -11.80 2.50
N GLY A 71 -13.39 -12.45 1.79
CA GLY A 71 -13.14 -12.16 0.39
C GLY A 71 -14.31 -12.46 -0.53
N ALA A 72 -15.21 -13.38 -0.16
CA ALA A 72 -16.41 -13.70 -0.95
C ALA A 72 -17.41 -12.53 -1.01
N ILE A 73 -17.31 -11.59 -0.06
CA ILE A 73 -18.12 -10.37 -0.03
C ILE A 73 -17.30 -9.11 -0.33
N GLY A 74 -16.07 -9.27 -0.82
CA GLY A 74 -15.20 -8.15 -1.18
C GLY A 74 -14.48 -7.47 -0.03
N VAL A 75 -14.29 -8.15 1.11
CA VAL A 75 -13.53 -7.62 2.25
C VAL A 75 -12.23 -8.42 2.39
N TYR A 76 -11.09 -7.76 2.18
CA TYR A 76 -9.77 -8.38 2.22
C TYR A 76 -8.85 -7.70 3.24
N GLY A 77 -7.62 -8.20 3.40
CA GLY A 77 -6.67 -7.70 4.40
C GLY A 77 -7.12 -7.93 5.84
N THR A 78 -7.96 -8.93 6.10
CA THR A 78 -8.47 -9.27 7.44
C THR A 78 -7.76 -10.46 8.07
N GLY A 79 -7.17 -11.35 7.27
CA GLY A 79 -6.40 -12.50 7.73
C GLY A 79 -5.03 -12.16 8.31
N GLU A 80 -4.39 -13.16 8.91
CA GLU A 80 -3.05 -13.02 9.50
C GLU A 80 -2.07 -12.40 8.49
N ILE A 81 -1.32 -11.38 8.94
CA ILE A 81 -0.42 -10.58 8.11
C ILE A 81 0.76 -11.41 7.63
N ARG A 82 1.20 -12.42 8.41
CA ARG A 82 2.23 -13.38 7.99
C ARG A 82 1.78 -14.19 6.76
N ASN A 83 0.54 -14.65 6.74
CA ASN A 83 -0.02 -15.39 5.60
C ASN A 83 -0.22 -14.45 4.41
N SER A 84 -0.68 -13.22 4.68
CA SER A 84 -0.79 -12.16 3.66
C SER A 84 0.55 -11.86 2.98
N ALA A 85 1.65 -11.86 3.73
CA ALA A 85 3.00 -11.69 3.19
C ALA A 85 3.46 -12.88 2.33
N GLN A 86 3.00 -14.10 2.64
CA GLN A 86 3.24 -15.27 1.79
C GLN A 86 2.42 -15.18 0.49
N GLU A 87 1.18 -14.72 0.53
CA GLU A 87 0.37 -14.46 -0.67
C GLU A 87 1.05 -13.40 -1.56
N LEU A 88 1.59 -12.34 -0.97
CA LEU A 88 2.40 -11.35 -1.69
C LEU A 88 3.63 -11.99 -2.33
N ASN A 89 4.37 -12.81 -1.60
CA ASN A 89 5.56 -13.52 -2.11
C ASN A 89 5.22 -14.32 -3.39
N VAL A 90 4.20 -15.18 -3.32
CA VAL A 90 3.74 -15.97 -4.47
C VAL A 90 3.28 -15.08 -5.63
N PHE A 91 2.67 -13.94 -5.33
CA PHE A 91 2.25 -13.00 -6.37
C PHE A 91 3.44 -12.32 -7.05
N VAL A 92 4.46 -11.90 -6.28
CA VAL A 92 5.69 -11.31 -6.82
C VAL A 92 6.43 -12.33 -7.70
N ASP A 93 6.59 -13.57 -7.25
CA ASP A 93 7.16 -14.68 -8.05
C ASP A 93 6.47 -14.79 -9.41
N LYS A 94 5.14 -14.76 -9.42
CA LYS A 94 4.34 -14.85 -10.65
C LYS A 94 4.57 -13.64 -11.55
N VAL A 95 4.68 -12.43 -10.99
CA VAL A 95 4.94 -11.20 -11.75
C VAL A 95 6.34 -11.24 -12.37
N LEU A 96 7.36 -11.63 -11.61
CA LEU A 96 8.73 -11.76 -12.09
C LEU A 96 8.81 -12.80 -13.22
N ALA A 97 8.19 -13.98 -13.03
CA ALA A 97 8.15 -15.02 -14.05
C ALA A 97 7.43 -14.57 -15.33
N ALA A 98 6.31 -13.85 -15.21
CA ALA A 98 5.54 -13.39 -16.37
C ALA A 98 6.25 -12.27 -17.14
N THR A 99 6.91 -11.34 -16.43
CA THR A 99 7.54 -10.17 -17.04
C THR A 99 8.97 -10.46 -17.53
N GLY A 100 9.70 -11.32 -16.82
CA GLY A 100 11.14 -11.57 -17.00
C GLY A 100 12.02 -10.54 -16.29
N ALA A 101 11.45 -9.68 -15.44
CA ALA A 101 12.22 -8.78 -14.59
C ALA A 101 12.92 -9.54 -13.45
N ALA A 102 14.00 -8.96 -12.92
CA ALA A 102 14.72 -9.52 -11.77
C ALA A 102 14.14 -9.04 -10.43
N GLU A 103 13.59 -7.83 -10.40
CA GLU A 103 13.01 -7.21 -9.22
C GLU A 103 11.71 -6.48 -9.58
N VAL A 104 10.85 -6.27 -8.60
CA VAL A 104 9.66 -5.42 -8.68
C VAL A 104 9.84 -4.15 -7.86
N ASP A 105 9.01 -3.14 -8.14
CA ASP A 105 8.75 -2.06 -7.20
C ASP A 105 7.36 -2.29 -6.56
N ILE A 106 7.20 -1.98 -5.27
CA ILE A 106 5.94 -2.15 -4.54
C ILE A 106 5.39 -0.77 -4.16
N VAL A 107 4.09 -0.56 -4.42
CA VAL A 107 3.33 0.58 -3.87
C VAL A 107 2.20 0.02 -3.02
N GLY A 108 2.22 0.34 -1.73
CA GLY A 108 1.29 -0.20 -0.76
C GLY A 108 0.57 0.88 0.03
N HIS A 109 -0.71 0.69 0.30
CA HIS A 109 -1.50 1.61 1.12
C HIS A 109 -1.83 0.99 2.48
N SER A 110 -1.72 1.76 3.55
CA SER A 110 -2.11 1.32 4.91
C SER A 110 -1.40 0.01 5.31
N GLN A 111 -2.13 -1.03 5.70
CA GLN A 111 -1.59 -2.38 5.92
C GLN A 111 -0.73 -2.86 4.75
N GLY A 112 -1.12 -2.59 3.51
CA GLY A 112 -0.39 -2.99 2.31
C GLY A 112 0.92 -2.25 2.10
N GLY A 113 1.15 -1.13 2.77
CA GLY A 113 2.46 -0.46 2.81
C GLY A 113 3.38 -0.97 3.93
N MET A 114 2.80 -1.60 4.97
CA MET A 114 3.54 -2.19 6.09
C MET A 114 3.84 -3.67 5.89
N MET A 115 2.85 -4.47 5.50
CA MET A 115 2.94 -5.93 5.32
C MET A 115 4.11 -6.36 4.43
N PRO A 116 4.44 -5.67 3.31
CA PRO A 116 5.60 -6.01 2.50
C PRO A 116 6.91 -6.05 3.30
N ARG A 117 7.06 -5.27 4.38
CA ARG A 117 8.25 -5.33 5.25
C ARG A 117 8.45 -6.72 5.85
N TYR A 118 7.38 -7.46 6.13
CA TYR A 118 7.49 -8.83 6.61
C TYR A 118 8.03 -9.76 5.51
N TYR A 119 7.52 -9.62 4.28
CA TYR A 119 8.03 -10.35 3.11
C TYR A 119 9.52 -10.06 2.87
N LEU A 120 9.92 -8.79 2.91
CA LEU A 120 11.32 -8.37 2.75
C LEU A 120 12.24 -8.97 3.82
N LYS A 121 11.81 -8.96 5.09
CA LYS A 121 12.63 -9.40 6.23
C LYS A 121 12.72 -10.90 6.40
N PHE A 122 11.60 -11.61 6.23
CA PHE A 122 11.48 -12.98 6.72
C PHE A 122 11.23 -14.00 5.62
N LEU A 123 10.86 -13.56 4.41
CA LEU A 123 10.48 -14.45 3.30
C LEU A 123 11.42 -14.34 2.09
N GLY A 124 12.54 -13.63 2.23
CA GLY A 124 13.56 -13.50 1.17
C GLY A 124 13.31 -12.38 0.16
N GLY A 125 12.24 -11.59 0.33
CA GLY A 125 11.83 -10.58 -0.65
C GLY A 125 12.84 -9.45 -0.90
N ALA A 126 13.85 -9.28 -0.04
CA ALA A 126 14.91 -8.31 -0.23
C ALA A 126 15.70 -8.49 -1.55
N ALA A 127 15.71 -9.71 -2.12
CA ALA A 127 16.37 -9.99 -3.39
C ALA A 127 15.50 -9.73 -4.63
N GLU A 128 14.20 -9.45 -4.42
CA GLU A 128 13.17 -9.42 -5.46
C GLU A 128 12.45 -8.07 -5.51
N VAL A 129 12.76 -7.15 -4.59
CA VAL A 129 12.14 -5.84 -4.48
C VAL A 129 13.22 -4.77 -4.46
N HIS A 130 13.15 -3.86 -5.41
CA HIS A 130 14.05 -2.71 -5.47
C HIS A 130 13.54 -1.55 -4.61
N THR A 131 12.24 -1.21 -4.70
CA THR A 131 11.65 -0.09 -3.97
C THR A 131 10.34 -0.47 -3.29
N LEU A 132 10.16 -0.03 -2.04
CA LEU A 132 8.88 -0.05 -1.33
C LEU A 132 8.39 1.39 -1.08
N VAL A 133 7.28 1.75 -1.71
CA VAL A 133 6.57 3.01 -1.48
C VAL A 133 5.33 2.75 -0.62
N GLY A 134 5.30 3.28 0.60
CA GLY A 134 4.18 3.19 1.51
C GLY A 134 3.35 4.47 1.52
N LEU A 135 2.04 4.36 1.28
CA LEU A 135 1.05 5.42 1.40
C LEU A 135 0.32 5.27 2.74
N SER A 136 0.54 6.18 3.68
CA SER A 136 0.02 6.08 5.05
C SER A 136 0.17 4.69 5.70
N PRO A 137 1.35 4.04 5.63
CA PRO A 137 1.53 2.67 6.11
C PRO A 137 1.42 2.58 7.63
N SER A 138 0.86 1.47 8.14
CA SER A 138 0.79 1.19 9.58
C SER A 138 2.10 0.58 10.12
N ASN A 139 3.25 1.12 9.73
CA ASN A 139 4.58 0.53 9.96
C ASN A 139 4.89 0.20 11.43
N HIS A 140 4.54 1.10 12.34
CA HIS A 140 4.66 0.88 13.78
C HIS A 140 3.29 0.67 14.45
N GLY A 141 2.27 0.37 13.65
CA GLY A 141 0.91 0.09 14.10
C GLY A 141 -0.01 1.30 14.18
N THR A 142 -1.25 0.97 14.57
CA THR A 142 -2.37 1.87 14.83
C THR A 142 -3.01 1.51 16.18
N THR A 143 -4.17 2.07 16.49
CA THR A 143 -4.94 1.85 17.71
C THR A 143 -6.23 1.07 17.39
N VAL A 144 -6.87 0.52 18.43
CA VAL A 144 -8.21 -0.09 18.31
C VAL A 144 -9.20 0.92 17.72
N ASP A 145 -9.15 2.17 18.17
CA ASP A 145 -10.02 3.24 17.68
C ASP A 145 -9.77 3.56 16.19
N GLY A 146 -8.51 3.56 15.76
CA GLY A 146 -8.13 3.75 14.36
C GLY A 146 -8.70 2.65 13.45
N ILE A 147 -8.57 1.39 13.85
CA ILE A 147 -9.18 0.25 13.14
C ILE A 147 -10.71 0.36 13.13
N GLY A 148 -11.32 0.66 14.28
CA GLY A 148 -12.77 0.81 14.39
C GLY A 148 -13.31 1.95 13.53
N LEU A 149 -12.58 3.06 13.41
CA LEU A 149 -12.89 4.15 12.50
C LEU A 149 -12.79 3.69 11.03
N LEU A 150 -11.70 3.01 10.66
CA LEU A 150 -11.48 2.52 9.30
C LEU A 150 -12.62 1.59 8.85
N ALA A 151 -13.02 0.64 9.70
CA ALA A 151 -14.06 -0.35 9.39
C ALA A 151 -15.40 0.28 8.94
N ARG A 152 -15.75 1.47 9.43
CA ARG A 152 -16.99 2.19 9.09
C ARG A 152 -17.04 2.71 7.66
N PHE A 153 -15.88 2.82 7.00
CA PHE A 153 -15.81 3.29 5.61
C PHE A 153 -16.00 2.17 4.59
N PHE A 154 -15.87 0.90 4.99
CA PHE A 154 -15.94 -0.24 4.09
C PHE A 154 -17.24 -1.03 4.32
N PRO A 155 -18.08 -1.22 3.28
CA PRO A 155 -19.27 -2.06 3.38
C PRO A 155 -18.90 -3.47 3.87
N GLY A 156 -19.50 -3.91 4.98
CA GLY A 156 -19.18 -5.19 5.61
C GLY A 156 -17.94 -5.18 6.51
N GLY A 157 -17.14 -4.11 6.52
CA GLY A 157 -15.92 -4.01 7.33
C GLY A 157 -16.19 -4.17 8.83
N GLU A 158 -17.23 -3.54 9.36
CA GLU A 158 -17.60 -3.66 10.79
C GLU A 158 -17.94 -5.10 11.22
N GLN A 159 -18.39 -5.94 10.28
CA GLN A 159 -18.70 -7.35 10.56
C GLN A 159 -17.43 -8.20 10.73
N PHE A 160 -16.30 -7.75 10.17
CA PHE A 160 -15.00 -8.41 10.25
C PHE A 160 -14.07 -7.62 11.17
N THR A 161 -14.42 -7.58 12.45
CA THR A 161 -13.60 -6.98 13.51
C THR A 161 -13.40 -7.97 14.66
N GLY A 162 -12.43 -7.70 15.55
CA GLY A 162 -12.06 -8.63 16.62
C GLY A 162 -11.58 -9.98 16.06
N ALA A 163 -12.13 -11.09 16.55
CA ALA A 163 -11.73 -12.44 16.16
C ALA A 163 -11.91 -12.76 14.65
N LEU A 164 -12.72 -11.97 13.93
CA LEU A 164 -12.91 -12.11 12.48
C LEU A 164 -11.90 -11.27 11.66
N CYS A 165 -10.96 -10.61 12.32
CA CYS A 165 -9.87 -9.88 11.69
C CYS A 165 -8.56 -10.00 12.48
N PRO A 166 -7.84 -11.15 12.37
CA PRO A 166 -6.50 -11.28 12.93
C PRO A 166 -5.55 -10.13 12.55
N ALA A 167 -5.61 -9.63 11.31
CA ALA A 167 -4.79 -8.50 10.87
C ALA A 167 -5.08 -7.21 11.65
N CYS A 168 -6.31 -7.02 12.10
CA CYS A 168 -6.69 -5.87 12.91
C CYS A 168 -5.99 -5.90 14.26
N GLU A 169 -5.94 -7.07 14.91
CA GLU A 169 -5.23 -7.26 16.18
C GLU A 169 -3.72 -7.12 16.01
N GLU A 170 -3.16 -7.70 14.94
CA GLU A 170 -1.74 -7.63 14.63
C GLU A 170 -1.27 -6.21 14.30
N GLN A 171 -2.15 -5.32 13.82
CA GLN A 171 -1.82 -3.92 13.55
C GLN A 171 -1.90 -3.00 14.78
N ILE A 172 -2.43 -3.45 15.91
CA ILE A 172 -2.49 -2.64 17.13
C ILE A 172 -1.08 -2.50 17.72
N VAL A 173 -0.67 -1.26 18.02
CA VAL A 173 0.60 -0.96 18.70
C VAL A 173 0.79 -1.88 19.92
N GLY A 174 1.97 -2.52 19.99
CA GLY A 174 2.31 -3.45 21.05
C GLY A 174 1.91 -4.91 20.78
N SER A 175 1.32 -5.21 19.62
CA SER A 175 1.10 -6.59 19.18
C SER A 175 2.42 -7.37 19.06
N ALA A 176 2.35 -8.68 19.26
CA ALA A 176 3.52 -9.56 19.08
C ALA A 176 4.04 -9.53 17.63
N PHE A 177 3.14 -9.39 16.65
CA PHE A 177 3.51 -9.24 15.25
C PHE A 177 4.34 -7.98 15.01
N LEU A 178 3.91 -6.81 15.50
CA LEU A 178 4.67 -5.56 15.32
C LEU A 178 5.99 -5.55 16.10
N ALA A 179 6.03 -6.21 17.27
CA ALA A 179 7.26 -6.38 18.02
C ALA A 179 8.29 -7.21 17.23
N GLU A 180 7.85 -8.29 16.58
CA GLU A 180 8.70 -9.08 15.67
C GLU A 180 9.09 -8.27 14.44
N LEU A 181 8.12 -7.66 13.75
CA LEU A 181 8.35 -6.93 12.51
C LEU A 181 9.33 -5.78 12.69
N ASN A 182 9.24 -5.03 13.79
CA ASN A 182 10.10 -3.86 14.05
C ASN A 182 11.38 -4.21 14.81
N SER A 183 11.59 -5.49 15.16
CA SER A 183 12.87 -5.96 15.67
C SER A 183 13.97 -5.82 14.61
N GLY A 184 15.17 -5.43 15.05
CA GLY A 184 16.36 -5.32 14.20
C GLY A 184 16.40 -4.08 13.29
N GLY A 185 15.53 -3.09 13.49
CA GLY A 185 15.48 -1.85 12.70
C GLY A 185 14.48 -1.91 11.54
N ASP A 186 14.23 -0.80 10.85
CA ASP A 186 13.05 -0.72 10.00
C ASP A 186 13.19 -1.30 8.60
N THR A 187 14.42 -1.32 8.09
CA THR A 187 14.77 -1.59 6.70
C THR A 187 15.65 -2.82 6.58
N VAL A 188 15.64 -3.46 5.40
CA VAL A 188 16.66 -4.44 5.02
C VAL A 188 17.62 -3.84 3.98
N PRO A 189 18.89 -4.28 3.92
CA PRO A 189 19.82 -3.84 2.89
C PRO A 189 19.31 -4.16 1.47
N GLY A 190 19.63 -3.30 0.50
CA GLY A 190 19.31 -3.52 -0.91
C GLY A 190 17.95 -2.96 -1.36
N VAL A 191 17.11 -2.51 -0.43
CA VAL A 191 15.78 -1.95 -0.74
C VAL A 191 15.74 -0.45 -0.46
N GLU A 192 15.16 0.31 -1.37
CA GLU A 192 14.85 1.73 -1.19
C GLU A 192 13.44 1.91 -0.62
N TYR A 193 13.28 2.79 0.37
CA TYR A 193 12.01 3.00 1.04
C TYR A 193 11.54 4.45 0.90
N THR A 194 10.31 4.64 0.46
CA THR A 194 9.63 5.93 0.52
C THR A 194 8.34 5.80 1.31
N VAL A 195 8.14 6.64 2.31
CA VAL A 195 6.87 6.74 3.05
C VAL A 195 6.26 8.10 2.75
N ILE A 196 5.04 8.11 2.24
CA ILE A 196 4.25 9.32 1.99
C ILE A 196 3.13 9.33 3.01
N GLN A 197 3.11 10.34 3.88
CA GLN A 197 2.17 10.42 4.99
C GLN A 197 1.52 11.80 5.09
N THR A 198 0.28 11.80 5.58
CA THR A 198 -0.49 13.01 5.89
C THR A 198 -0.55 13.23 7.40
N ARG A 199 -0.47 14.48 7.86
CA ARG A 199 -0.71 14.81 9.28
C ARG A 199 -2.17 14.66 9.70
N TYR A 200 -3.08 14.56 8.73
CA TYR A 200 -4.52 14.41 8.94
C TYR A 200 -4.96 12.94 9.01
N ASP A 201 -4.02 12.01 9.08
CA ASP A 201 -4.31 10.59 9.21
C ASP A 201 -5.05 10.33 10.54
N GLN A 202 -6.29 9.84 10.43
CA GLN A 202 -7.16 9.55 11.57
C GLN A 202 -7.11 8.07 11.99
N VAL A 203 -6.47 7.23 11.18
CA VAL A 203 -6.40 5.79 11.38
C VAL A 203 -5.06 5.45 11.99
N VAL A 204 -3.95 5.76 11.32
CA VAL A 204 -2.60 5.53 11.86
C VAL A 204 -2.23 6.73 12.73
N THR A 205 -2.46 6.61 14.04
CA THR A 205 -2.27 7.69 15.02
C THR A 205 -1.28 7.30 16.12
N PRO A 206 -0.28 8.16 16.44
CA PRO A 206 0.06 9.41 15.75
C PRO A 206 0.54 9.15 14.31
N TYR A 207 0.31 10.07 13.38
CA TYR A 207 0.65 9.89 11.96
C TYR A 207 2.13 9.53 11.74
N THR A 208 3.02 9.97 12.63
CA THR A 208 4.45 9.66 12.61
C THR A 208 4.77 8.18 12.83
N SER A 209 3.81 7.38 13.31
CA SER A 209 3.90 5.91 13.39
C SER A 209 4.16 5.27 12.02
N ALA A 210 3.77 5.96 10.94
CA ALA A 210 4.01 5.49 9.58
C ALA A 210 5.48 5.61 9.14
N PHE A 211 6.25 6.55 9.68
CA PHE A 211 7.60 6.82 9.20
C PHE A 211 8.57 5.69 9.56
N LEU A 212 9.54 5.43 8.67
CA LEU A 212 10.60 4.45 8.86
C LEU A 212 11.93 5.15 9.17
N SER A 213 12.88 4.41 9.74
CA SER A 213 14.24 4.86 10.05
C SER A 213 15.29 4.01 9.34
N GLY A 214 16.19 4.63 8.58
CA GLY A 214 17.26 3.90 7.88
C GLY A 214 18.00 4.80 6.90
N ALA A 215 19.14 4.33 6.40
CA ALA A 215 19.96 5.10 5.44
C ALA A 215 19.25 5.30 4.08
N ASN A 216 18.44 4.33 3.68
CA ASN A 216 17.74 4.28 2.39
C ASN A 216 16.25 4.64 2.54
N VAL A 217 15.91 5.53 3.48
CA VAL A 217 14.53 5.93 3.75
C VAL A 217 14.30 7.39 3.39
N LYS A 218 13.24 7.65 2.61
CA LYS A 218 12.67 8.96 2.37
C LYS A 218 11.28 9.06 2.99
N ASN A 219 11.16 9.82 4.08
CA ASN A 219 9.85 10.14 4.68
C ASN A 219 9.36 11.49 4.13
N VAL A 220 8.17 11.49 3.53
CA VAL A 220 7.49 12.65 2.95
C VAL A 220 6.24 12.96 3.78
N LEU A 221 6.12 14.19 4.26
CA LEU A 221 4.92 14.71 4.89
C LEU A 221 4.21 15.63 3.89
N LEU A 222 3.00 15.27 3.45
CA LEU A 222 2.25 16.00 2.42
C LEU A 222 2.16 17.50 2.71
N GLN A 223 1.89 17.87 3.96
CA GLN A 223 1.72 19.28 4.32
C GLN A 223 3.02 20.09 4.34
N ASN A 224 4.20 19.45 4.25
CA ASN A 224 5.47 20.15 4.05
C ASN A 224 5.67 20.57 2.59
N GLN A 225 5.01 19.90 1.65
CA GLN A 225 5.12 20.17 0.22
C GLN A 225 3.91 20.91 -0.35
N CYS A 226 2.71 20.65 0.19
CA CYS A 226 1.49 21.35 -0.17
C CYS A 226 0.59 21.54 1.06
N ILE A 227 0.52 22.77 1.56
CA ILE A 227 -0.32 23.09 2.73
C ILE A 227 -1.83 23.02 2.44
N LEU A 228 -2.21 23.06 1.16
CA LEU A 228 -3.60 22.95 0.71
C LEU A 228 -4.08 21.50 0.66
N ASP A 229 -3.16 20.54 0.71
CA ASP A 229 -3.48 19.13 0.74
C ASP A 229 -4.02 18.77 2.13
N LEU A 230 -5.33 18.53 2.20
CA LEU A 230 -6.04 18.12 3.40
C LEU A 230 -6.40 16.62 3.36
N GLY A 231 -5.75 15.85 2.48
CA GLY A 231 -5.97 14.42 2.35
C GLY A 231 -5.81 13.69 3.69
N ASP A 232 -6.67 12.71 3.94
CA ASP A 232 -6.65 11.83 5.10
C ASP A 232 -6.12 10.43 4.73
N HIS A 233 -6.27 9.47 5.64
CA HIS A 233 -5.82 8.10 5.44
C HIS A 233 -6.38 7.46 4.16
N LEU A 234 -7.64 7.72 3.82
CA LEU A 234 -8.34 7.04 2.72
C LEU A 234 -8.14 7.72 1.38
N SER A 235 -7.84 9.02 1.36
CA SER A 235 -7.61 9.75 0.12
C SER A 235 -6.27 9.45 -0.54
N MET A 236 -5.29 8.89 0.19
CA MET A 236 -3.92 8.72 -0.30
C MET A 236 -3.80 8.01 -1.67
N PRO A 237 -4.53 6.91 -1.95
CA PRO A 237 -4.46 6.25 -3.26
C PRO A 237 -5.16 7.03 -4.39
N TYR A 238 -5.78 8.16 -4.08
CA TYR A 238 -6.60 8.99 -4.96
C TYR A 238 -6.10 10.42 -5.08
N ASP A 239 -4.98 10.72 -4.45
CA ASP A 239 -4.40 12.06 -4.37
C ASP A 239 -3.33 12.22 -5.45
N HIS A 240 -3.51 13.17 -6.38
CA HIS A 240 -2.54 13.39 -7.46
C HIS A 240 -1.18 13.92 -6.98
N ILE A 241 -1.09 14.56 -5.81
CA ILE A 241 0.19 14.97 -5.21
C ILE A 241 0.93 13.72 -4.75
N VAL A 242 0.22 12.82 -4.05
CA VAL A 242 0.74 11.47 -3.72
C VAL A 242 1.14 10.71 -5.00
N GLY A 243 0.34 10.78 -6.06
CA GLY A 243 0.66 10.15 -7.34
C GLY A 243 1.96 10.65 -7.98
N ALA A 244 2.24 11.96 -7.88
CA ALA A 244 3.50 12.53 -8.34
C ALA A 244 4.69 12.09 -7.48
N ASP A 245 4.51 11.98 -6.16
CA ASP A 245 5.52 11.42 -5.26
C ASP A 245 5.80 9.94 -5.53
N VAL A 246 4.76 9.14 -5.81
CA VAL A 246 4.91 7.73 -6.20
C VAL A 246 5.74 7.62 -7.47
N LEU A 247 5.41 8.37 -8.53
CA LEU A 247 6.21 8.35 -9.76
C LEU A 247 7.67 8.79 -9.51
N THR A 248 7.88 9.79 -8.64
CA THR A 248 9.22 10.24 -8.25
C THR A 248 9.99 9.16 -7.49
N ALA A 249 9.33 8.40 -6.63
CA ALA A 249 9.96 7.32 -5.89
C ALA A 249 10.34 6.14 -6.79
N LEU A 250 9.53 5.86 -7.82
CA LEU A 250 9.77 4.77 -8.78
C LEU A 250 10.83 5.11 -9.84
N ASP A 251 11.02 6.40 -10.15
CA ASP A 251 12.06 6.89 -11.06
C ASP A 251 12.71 8.17 -10.52
N PRO A 252 13.62 8.06 -9.54
CA PRO A 252 14.25 9.22 -8.90
C PRO A 252 15.17 10.01 -9.84
N ALA A 253 15.57 9.44 -10.98
CA ALA A 253 16.33 10.16 -12.01
C ALA A 253 15.46 11.17 -12.77
N HIS A 254 14.14 10.98 -12.80
CA HIS A 254 13.17 11.84 -13.48
C HIS A 254 12.03 12.25 -12.54
N PRO A 255 12.31 13.04 -11.49
CA PRO A 255 11.31 13.42 -10.50
C PRO A 255 10.11 14.15 -11.14
N ARG A 256 8.92 13.88 -10.64
CA ARG A 256 7.66 14.44 -11.14
C ARG A 256 7.21 15.59 -10.25
N GLY A 257 6.96 16.74 -10.88
CA GLY A 257 6.33 17.87 -10.20
C GLY A 257 4.80 17.72 -10.12
N PHE A 258 4.19 18.52 -9.25
CA PHE A 258 2.76 18.63 -9.07
C PHE A 258 2.37 20.10 -8.85
N PHE A 259 1.09 20.42 -9.05
CA PHE A 259 0.53 21.69 -8.60
C PHE A 259 -0.08 21.50 -7.22
N CYS A 260 0.26 22.36 -6.26
CA CYS A 260 -0.38 22.32 -4.96
C CYS A 260 -1.84 22.79 -5.08
N THR A 261 -2.77 21.87 -4.88
CA THR A 261 -4.21 22.13 -4.95
C THR A 261 -4.92 21.54 -3.73
N PRO A 262 -6.15 21.99 -3.42
CA PRO A 262 -6.91 21.41 -2.32
C PRO A 262 -7.28 19.95 -2.58
N ILE A 263 -6.91 19.06 -1.65
CA ILE A 263 -7.32 17.65 -1.64
C ILE A 263 -8.42 17.45 -0.61
N ALA A 264 -9.51 16.80 -1.01
CA ALA A 264 -10.63 16.54 -0.11
C ALA A 264 -10.38 15.26 0.72
N PRO A 265 -10.59 15.30 2.06
CA PRO A 265 -10.55 14.11 2.90
C PRO A 265 -11.45 12.99 2.35
N THR A 266 -11.01 11.74 2.48
CA THR A 266 -11.69 10.51 2.06
C THR A 266 -11.90 10.34 0.54
N ALA A 267 -12.01 11.43 -0.22
CA ALA A 267 -12.30 11.40 -1.65
C ALA A 267 -11.04 11.47 -2.54
N GLY A 268 -9.97 12.13 -2.08
CA GLY A 268 -8.82 12.44 -2.92
C GLY A 268 -9.06 13.66 -3.81
N GLY A 269 -8.30 13.74 -4.91
CA GLY A 269 -8.31 14.87 -5.83
C GLY A 269 -7.36 14.68 -6.99
#